data_AF-A0A6A5GHQ6-F1
#
_entry.id   AF-A0A6A5GHQ6-F1
#
_cell.length_a   1.000
_cell.length_b   1.000
_cell.length_c   1.000
_cell.angle_alpha   90.00
_cell.angle_beta   90.00
_cell.angle_gamma   90.00
#
_symmetry.space_group_name_H-M   'P 1'
#
loop_
_entity.id
_entity.type
_entity.pdbx_description
1 polymer ?
#
loop_
_entity_poly.entity_id
_entity_poly.type
_entity_poly.pdbx_seq_one_letter_code
_entity_poly.pdbx_strand_id
1 'polypeptide(L)'
;MYFLPRAKFSRVAAVRCGLPPTTPDIDSSSHLHPLSFAKMTSPFPLLRLPRLALIPVFQYTESIDVIAVSLLSKKAYNVSKIFRKFRDYLYITVDLRNEKSVTHCFYMEGITDHVMTRNRRFTHENTGLTASQWLERILDVTNCESLEELYLCESPQLEVCNTFALLTKVRNLNIRKECSDSFAKKALEIVSPVTREIILFKIPFETREEFQTFLKSNLNYLSSQPSTFSKFKFTLDDVLFTNALKLNLTHAKLNLKELNLFFKNWMRKKSDSRLEHLIVCTSEKVNVRNLLGGLKAVQFPRDQNRAFHYSIPLDCLSVLLFGGYDIIRKADGKKATILFIDVGGQWSTALHFLVWQSLCSK
;
A
#
# COMPACT_ATOMS: atom_id res chain seq x y z
N MET A 1 -14.34 -1.59 -3.91
CA MET A 1 -13.84 -0.20 -3.98
C MET A 1 -14.01 0.35 -2.58
N TYR A 2 -12.93 0.63 -1.85
CA TYR A 2 -13.01 1.07 -0.45
C TYR A 2 -12.31 2.43 -0.32
N PHE A 3 -13.06 3.43 0.12
CA PHE A 3 -12.52 4.72 0.52
C PHE A 3 -11.76 4.55 1.85
N LEU A 4 -10.56 5.11 1.94
CA LEU A 4 -9.80 5.22 3.19
C LEU A 4 -10.33 6.41 4.00
N PRO A 5 -10.62 6.27 5.30
CA PRO A 5 -10.96 7.41 6.16
C PRO A 5 -9.72 8.27 6.44
N ARG A 6 -9.94 9.58 6.60
CA ARG A 6 -8.90 10.58 6.89
C ARG A 6 -8.21 10.31 8.23
N ALA A 7 -6.88 10.36 8.22
CA ALA A 7 -6.09 10.77 9.38
C ALA A 7 -5.07 11.84 8.95
N LYS A 8 -4.47 12.54 9.92
CA LYS A 8 -3.50 13.61 9.66
C LYS A 8 -2.15 13.01 9.26
N PHE A 9 -1.91 12.80 7.97
CA PHE A 9 -0.69 12.18 7.46
C PHE A 9 0.33 13.22 6.98
N SER A 10 1.62 12.92 7.09
CA SER A 10 2.72 13.76 6.59
C SER A 10 2.70 13.84 5.06
N ARG A 11 3.58 14.66 4.45
CA ARG A 11 3.81 14.63 2.99
C ARG A 11 4.09 13.19 2.55
N VAL A 12 3.44 12.76 1.48
CA VAL A 12 3.35 11.38 1.03
C VAL A 12 4.17 11.17 -0.26
N ALA A 13 4.84 10.04 -0.34
CA ALA A 13 5.33 9.49 -1.59
C ALA A 13 4.81 8.05 -1.80
N ALA A 14 5.04 7.48 -2.96
CA ALA A 14 4.62 6.14 -3.37
C ALA A 14 5.62 5.67 -4.43
N VAL A 15 5.68 4.41 -4.83
CA VAL A 15 6.60 3.91 -5.88
C VAL A 15 5.86 2.88 -6.72
N ARG A 16 6.25 2.58 -7.96
CA ARG A 16 5.70 1.51 -8.81
C ARG A 16 6.82 1.02 -9.74
N CYS A 17 6.68 -0.14 -10.36
CA CYS A 17 7.58 -0.60 -11.43
C CYS A 17 6.72 -1.41 -12.45
N GLY A 18 6.77 -1.25 -13.77
CA GLY A 18 5.94 -1.98 -14.78
C GLY A 18 4.49 -1.47 -15.06
N LEU A 19 3.86 -1.62 -16.24
CA LEU A 19 4.09 -2.40 -17.50
C LEU A 19 4.21 -1.49 -18.78
N PRO A 20 4.55 -1.96 -20.00
CA PRO A 20 4.56 -1.14 -21.23
C PRO A 20 3.14 -0.72 -21.71
N PRO A 21 3.01 0.19 -22.70
CA PRO A 21 1.71 0.62 -23.21
C PRO A 21 1.11 -0.37 -24.21
N THR A 22 -0.18 -0.65 -24.06
CA THR A 22 -1.04 -1.06 -25.18
C THR A 22 -1.46 0.21 -25.94
N THR A 23 -1.38 0.20 -27.27
CA THR A 23 -1.90 1.28 -28.11
C THR A 23 -3.43 1.36 -28.03
N PRO A 24 -4.03 2.54 -27.84
CA PRO A 24 -5.41 2.75 -28.25
C PRO A 24 -5.41 3.03 -29.76
N ASP A 25 -6.01 2.14 -30.54
CA ASP A 25 -6.47 2.48 -31.88
C ASP A 25 -7.53 3.58 -31.76
N ILE A 26 -7.25 4.75 -32.34
CA ILE A 26 -8.23 5.79 -32.58
C ILE A 26 -8.04 6.26 -34.02
N ASP A 27 -8.60 5.50 -34.95
CA ASP A 27 -9.05 6.05 -36.22
C ASP A 27 -10.20 7.02 -35.90
N SER A 28 -9.95 8.31 -36.08
CA SER A 28 -10.97 9.36 -36.07
C SER A 28 -10.45 10.54 -36.88
N SER A 29 -10.59 10.45 -38.19
CA SER A 29 -10.37 11.57 -39.08
C SER A 29 -11.36 12.70 -38.75
N SER A 30 -10.84 13.88 -38.45
CA SER A 30 -11.61 15.12 -38.54
C SER A 30 -10.71 16.21 -39.11
N HIS A 31 -11.08 16.67 -40.30
CA HIS A 31 -10.33 17.71 -41.02
C HIS A 31 -10.55 19.06 -40.36
N LEU A 32 -9.49 19.67 -39.84
CA LEU A 32 -9.44 21.11 -39.57
C LEU A 32 -8.15 21.67 -40.16
N HIS A 33 -8.30 22.75 -40.92
CA HIS A 33 -7.21 23.37 -41.68
C HIS A 33 -6.11 23.94 -40.75
N PRO A 34 -4.82 23.87 -41.14
CA PRO A 34 -3.73 24.40 -40.34
C PRO A 34 -3.72 25.93 -40.39
N LEU A 35 -4.19 26.57 -39.31
CA LEU A 35 -3.84 27.96 -39.03
C LEU A 35 -2.36 28.02 -38.65
N SER A 36 -1.60 28.78 -39.43
CA SER A 36 -0.16 28.97 -39.26
C SER A 36 0.17 29.58 -37.88
N PHE A 37 0.72 28.76 -36.97
CA PHE A 37 1.35 29.28 -35.75
C PHE A 37 2.68 29.94 -36.10
N ALA A 38 2.74 31.26 -35.98
CA ALA A 38 3.97 32.03 -36.15
C ALA A 38 5.06 31.51 -35.20
N LYS A 39 6.19 31.11 -35.77
CA LYS A 39 7.28 30.39 -35.11
C LYS A 39 8.14 31.30 -34.22
N MET A 40 7.64 31.66 -33.04
CA MET A 40 8.44 32.28 -31.97
C MET A 40 8.67 31.30 -30.82
N THR A 41 9.85 30.67 -30.77
CA THR A 41 10.28 29.82 -29.63
C THR A 41 11.78 29.95 -29.34
N SER A 42 12.26 31.16 -29.03
CA SER A 42 13.43 31.24 -28.14
C SER A 42 12.99 30.84 -26.73
N PRO A 43 13.57 29.82 -26.09
CA PRO A 43 13.10 29.36 -24.78
C PRO A 43 13.36 30.43 -23.71
N PHE A 44 12.34 30.76 -22.92
CA PHE A 44 12.46 31.74 -21.84
C PHE A 44 13.51 31.28 -20.82
N PRO A 45 14.56 32.08 -20.54
CA PRO A 45 15.68 31.64 -19.74
C PRO A 45 15.40 31.78 -18.23
N LEU A 46 14.41 31.05 -17.72
CA LEU A 46 13.92 31.12 -16.33
C LEU A 46 15.07 31.19 -15.31
N LEU A 47 16.05 30.28 -15.41
CA LEU A 47 17.20 30.20 -14.49
C LEU A 47 18.26 31.31 -14.66
N ARG A 48 18.04 32.30 -15.52
CA ARG A 48 18.83 33.54 -15.63
C ARG A 48 18.18 34.74 -14.94
N LEU A 49 16.94 34.62 -14.45
CA LEU A 49 16.29 35.68 -13.69
C LEU A 49 17.05 35.99 -12.38
N PRO A 50 16.98 37.24 -11.88
CA PRO A 50 17.47 37.60 -10.55
C PRO A 50 16.84 36.73 -9.46
N ARG A 51 17.58 36.43 -8.38
CA ARG A 51 17.10 35.57 -7.28
C ARG A 51 15.76 36.03 -6.70
N LEU A 52 15.56 37.35 -6.56
CA LEU A 52 14.31 37.93 -6.06
C LEU A 52 13.10 37.65 -6.96
N ALA A 53 13.29 37.53 -8.28
CA ALA A 53 12.23 37.17 -9.22
C ALA A 53 11.97 35.65 -9.26
N LEU A 54 12.98 34.82 -8.94
CA LEU A 54 12.81 33.37 -8.85
C LEU A 54 11.95 32.93 -7.65
N ILE A 55 12.04 33.63 -6.52
CA ILE A 55 11.28 33.32 -5.30
C ILE A 55 9.77 33.21 -5.57
N PRO A 56 9.05 34.26 -6.05
CA PRO A 56 7.61 34.16 -6.27
C PRO A 56 7.27 33.15 -7.36
N VAL A 57 8.07 33.02 -8.42
CA VAL A 57 7.83 32.02 -9.47
C VAL A 57 7.79 30.61 -8.89
N PHE A 58 8.80 30.21 -8.11
CA PHE A 58 8.85 28.86 -7.53
C PHE A 58 7.86 28.65 -6.36
N GLN A 59 7.36 29.72 -5.74
CA GLN A 59 6.31 29.66 -4.72
C GLN A 59 4.91 29.47 -5.33
N TYR A 60 4.56 30.20 -6.39
CA TYR A 60 3.24 30.14 -7.03
C TYR A 60 3.10 29.08 -8.14
N THR A 61 4.21 28.52 -8.62
CA THR A 61 4.19 27.34 -9.51
C THR A 61 3.55 26.14 -8.79
N GLU A 62 3.01 25.15 -9.53
CA GLU A 62 2.47 23.93 -8.91
C GLU A 62 3.57 23.00 -8.34
N SER A 63 3.19 22.15 -7.39
CA SER A 63 4.12 21.24 -6.71
C SER A 63 4.72 20.21 -7.68
N ILE A 64 3.92 19.70 -8.62
CA ILE A 64 4.34 18.87 -9.75
C ILE A 64 5.36 19.57 -10.66
N ASP A 65 5.19 20.87 -10.90
CA ASP A 65 6.05 21.65 -11.80
C ASP A 65 7.41 21.96 -11.19
N VAL A 66 7.48 22.28 -9.89
CA VAL A 66 8.79 22.49 -9.25
C VAL A 66 9.59 21.18 -9.11
N ILE A 67 8.92 20.04 -8.91
CA ILE A 67 9.58 18.72 -9.00
C ILE A 67 10.05 18.46 -10.43
N ALA A 68 9.22 18.75 -11.44
CA ALA A 68 9.60 18.61 -12.84
C ALA A 68 10.88 19.41 -13.16
N VAL A 69 10.94 20.66 -12.70
CA VAL A 69 12.09 21.55 -12.88
C VAL A 69 13.32 21.04 -12.13
N SER A 70 13.18 20.50 -10.92
CA SER A 70 14.32 19.99 -10.13
C SER A 70 15.06 18.83 -10.82
N LEU A 71 14.35 18.05 -11.64
CA LEU A 71 14.93 16.93 -12.39
C LEU A 71 15.74 17.38 -13.62
N LEU A 72 15.52 18.58 -14.16
CA LEU A 72 16.11 19.02 -15.45
C LEU A 72 17.63 19.30 -15.39
N SER A 73 18.17 19.75 -14.25
CA SER A 73 19.62 19.99 -14.09
C SER A 73 20.02 20.19 -12.63
N LYS A 74 21.32 20.08 -12.32
CA LYS A 74 21.84 20.37 -10.97
C LYS A 74 21.59 21.82 -10.52
N LYS A 75 21.57 22.79 -11.46
CA LYS A 75 21.19 24.18 -11.15
C LYS A 75 19.70 24.31 -10.83
N ALA A 76 18.85 23.66 -11.61
CA ALA A 76 17.40 23.69 -11.42
C ALA A 76 16.98 22.99 -10.11
N TYR A 77 17.62 21.86 -9.77
CA TYR A 77 17.52 21.17 -8.49
C TYR A 77 17.81 22.12 -7.30
N ASN A 78 18.98 22.75 -7.28
CA ASN A 78 19.37 23.67 -6.20
C ASN A 78 18.38 24.85 -6.06
N VAL A 79 17.90 25.41 -7.17
CA VAL A 79 16.91 26.50 -7.18
C VAL A 79 15.55 26.02 -6.63
N SER A 80 15.09 24.84 -7.05
CA SER A 80 13.83 24.24 -6.58
C SER A 80 13.86 23.98 -5.07
N LYS A 81 14.97 23.42 -4.57
CA LYS A 81 15.20 23.14 -3.15
C LYS A 81 15.17 24.39 -2.28
N ILE A 82 15.82 25.48 -2.72
CA ILE A 82 15.94 26.70 -1.91
C ILE A 82 14.61 27.46 -1.86
N PHE A 83 13.89 27.58 -2.98
CA PHE A 83 12.78 28.53 -3.08
C PHE A 83 11.39 27.94 -2.80
N ARG A 84 11.22 26.61 -2.81
CA ARG A 84 9.94 25.97 -2.48
C ARG A 84 9.98 25.23 -1.14
N LYS A 85 9.19 25.72 -0.18
CA LYS A 85 8.75 24.94 0.97
C LYS A 85 7.38 24.37 0.65
N PHE A 86 7.31 23.07 0.32
CA PHE A 86 6.04 22.37 0.14
C PHE A 86 5.22 22.49 1.44
N ARG A 87 3.95 22.90 1.35
CA ARG A 87 3.05 22.95 2.52
C ARG A 87 1.91 21.94 2.42
N ASP A 88 1.65 21.44 1.23
CA ASP A 88 0.51 20.58 0.91
C ASP A 88 0.81 19.10 1.14
N TYR A 89 -0.26 18.31 1.25
CA TYR A 89 -0.20 16.86 1.16
C TYR A 89 0.09 16.48 -0.30
N LEU A 90 1.37 16.35 -0.60
CA LEU A 90 1.86 15.76 -1.82
C LEU A 90 1.68 14.24 -1.73
N TYR A 91 1.21 13.56 -2.78
CA TYR A 91 1.32 12.10 -2.94
C TYR A 91 2.12 11.83 -4.21
N ILE A 92 3.28 11.16 -4.14
CA ILE A 92 4.22 11.00 -5.28
C ILE A 92 4.36 9.53 -5.72
N THR A 93 3.60 8.98 -6.68
CA THR A 93 3.94 7.62 -7.17
C THR A 93 5.20 7.63 -8.05
N VAL A 94 6.27 6.94 -7.65
CA VAL A 94 7.58 6.82 -8.33
C VAL A 94 7.59 5.58 -9.25
N ASP A 95 7.13 5.67 -10.51
CA ASP A 95 6.99 4.47 -11.35
C ASP A 95 8.26 4.09 -12.16
N LEU A 96 9.19 3.31 -11.56
CA LEU A 96 10.51 2.89 -12.07
C LEU A 96 10.44 1.84 -13.21
N ARG A 97 9.76 2.18 -14.30
CA ARG A 97 9.64 1.35 -15.51
C ARG A 97 10.88 1.42 -16.40
N ASN A 98 11.49 0.25 -16.65
CA ASN A 98 12.52 -0.01 -17.67
C ASN A 98 13.73 0.93 -17.64
N GLU A 99 14.09 1.49 -16.48
CA GLU A 99 15.19 2.48 -16.27
C GLU A 99 14.99 3.84 -16.98
N LYS A 100 14.19 3.82 -18.04
CA LYS A 100 13.91 4.88 -19.00
C LYS A 100 12.55 5.51 -18.79
N SER A 101 11.87 5.32 -17.65
CA SER A 101 10.70 6.13 -17.32
C SER A 101 10.38 6.09 -15.84
N VAL A 102 10.12 7.28 -15.27
CA VAL A 102 9.56 7.48 -13.95
C VAL A 102 8.30 8.30 -14.08
N THR A 103 7.15 7.61 -14.12
CA THR A 103 5.85 8.28 -14.17
C THR A 103 5.45 8.68 -12.76
N HIS A 104 5.37 9.98 -12.51
CA HIS A 104 4.78 10.56 -11.32
C HIS A 104 3.27 10.59 -11.49
N CYS A 105 2.54 10.09 -10.49
CA CYS A 105 1.14 10.46 -10.28
C CYS A 105 1.10 11.37 -9.06
N PHE A 106 0.58 12.59 -9.23
CA PHE A 106 0.35 13.51 -8.12
C PHE A 106 -1.13 13.56 -7.79
N TYR A 107 -1.45 13.30 -6.52
CA TYR A 107 -2.74 13.66 -5.95
C TYR A 107 -2.55 14.84 -5.01
N MET A 108 -3.46 15.80 -5.11
CA MET A 108 -3.62 16.90 -4.17
C MET A 108 -5.04 16.74 -3.62
N GLU A 109 -5.20 16.32 -2.37
CA GLU A 109 -6.50 16.39 -1.70
C GLU A 109 -6.73 17.87 -1.32
N GLY A 110 -7.33 18.61 -2.27
CA GLY A 110 -7.92 19.90 -1.96
C GLY A 110 -9.03 19.74 -0.93
N ILE A 111 -9.34 20.81 -0.20
CA ILE A 111 -10.45 20.83 0.78
C ILE A 111 -11.82 20.64 0.08
N THR A 112 -11.87 20.77 -1.24
CA THR A 112 -12.99 20.44 -2.13
C THR A 112 -12.76 19.09 -2.82
N ASP A 113 -13.83 18.28 -2.98
CA ASP A 113 -13.84 16.85 -3.39
C ASP A 113 -13.38 16.52 -4.83
N HIS A 114 -12.41 17.26 -5.38
CA HIS A 114 -11.87 17.07 -6.73
C HIS A 114 -10.38 16.76 -6.68
N VAL A 115 -10.07 15.47 -6.57
CA VAL A 115 -8.72 14.93 -6.74
C VAL A 115 -8.30 15.08 -8.21
N MET A 116 -7.66 16.20 -8.55
CA MET A 116 -7.01 16.37 -9.86
C MET A 116 -5.76 15.48 -9.94
N THR A 117 -5.87 14.40 -10.71
CA THR A 117 -4.75 13.48 -10.96
C THR A 117 -3.91 14.03 -12.12
N ARG A 118 -2.78 14.67 -11.83
CA ARG A 118 -1.81 15.08 -12.88
C ARG A 118 -0.65 14.10 -12.92
N ASN A 119 -0.46 13.50 -14.09
CA ASN A 119 0.60 12.52 -14.33
C ASN A 119 1.71 13.12 -15.20
N ARG A 120 2.98 12.98 -14.80
CA ARG A 120 4.14 13.39 -15.62
C ARG A 120 5.23 12.32 -15.62
N ARG A 121 5.77 12.01 -16.80
CA ARG A 121 6.79 10.98 -17.00
C ARG A 121 8.16 11.60 -17.23
N PHE A 122 9.14 11.19 -16.42
CA PHE A 122 10.53 11.63 -16.51
C PHE A 122 11.41 10.42 -16.75
N THR A 123 12.02 10.35 -17.92
CA THR A 123 12.85 9.23 -18.34
C THR A 123 14.32 9.52 -17.98
N HIS A 124 15.16 8.48 -17.83
CA HIS A 124 16.61 8.69 -17.86
C HIS A 124 17.01 9.43 -19.16
N GLU A 125 16.36 9.13 -20.28
CA GLU A 125 16.57 9.79 -21.57
C GLU A 125 16.25 11.31 -21.56
N ASN A 126 15.28 11.76 -20.74
CA ASN A 126 14.84 13.16 -20.64
C ASN A 126 15.57 13.94 -19.53
N THR A 127 16.18 13.25 -18.55
CA THR A 127 16.75 13.89 -17.34
C THR A 127 18.23 13.61 -17.12
N GLY A 128 18.77 12.54 -17.71
CA GLY A 128 20.14 12.07 -17.49
C GLY A 128 20.41 11.61 -16.05
N LEU A 129 19.36 11.20 -15.30
CA LEU A 129 19.46 10.80 -13.90
C LEU A 129 19.26 9.29 -13.72
N THR A 130 20.08 8.68 -12.87
CA THR A 130 19.83 7.31 -12.40
C THR A 130 18.63 7.27 -11.45
N ALA A 131 18.04 6.09 -11.24
CA ALA A 131 16.91 5.92 -10.31
C ALA A 131 17.24 6.44 -8.89
N SER A 132 18.47 6.21 -8.43
CA SER A 132 18.96 6.70 -7.12
C SER A 132 19.02 8.23 -7.05
N GLN A 133 19.67 8.88 -8.02
CA GLN A 133 19.74 10.35 -8.10
C GLN A 133 18.36 10.99 -8.25
N TRP A 134 17.46 10.34 -8.99
CA TRP A 134 16.08 10.77 -9.15
C TRP A 134 15.33 10.72 -7.80
N LEU A 135 15.47 9.62 -7.03
CA LEU A 135 14.77 9.45 -5.75
C LEU A 135 15.32 10.41 -4.70
N GLU A 136 16.64 10.51 -4.60
CA GLU A 136 17.35 11.46 -3.73
C GLU A 136 16.84 12.89 -3.93
N ARG A 137 16.84 13.38 -5.16
CA ARG A 137 16.39 14.76 -5.48
C ARG A 137 14.94 15.01 -5.10
N ILE A 138 14.08 14.01 -5.18
CA ILE A 138 12.65 14.17 -4.88
C ILE A 138 12.40 14.13 -3.39
N LEU A 139 12.97 13.17 -2.66
CA LEU A 139 12.90 13.13 -1.20
C LEU A 139 13.42 14.44 -0.60
N ASP A 140 14.52 14.97 -1.14
CA ASP A 140 15.14 16.21 -0.70
C ASP A 140 14.34 17.47 -1.07
N VAL A 141 13.96 17.66 -2.35
CA VAL A 141 13.19 18.84 -2.78
C VAL A 141 11.82 18.92 -2.09
N THR A 142 11.17 17.78 -1.87
CA THR A 142 9.87 17.72 -1.20
C THR A 142 9.97 17.71 0.33
N ASN A 143 11.17 17.48 0.87
CA ASN A 143 11.44 17.16 2.27
C ASN A 143 10.44 16.10 2.77
N CYS A 144 10.46 14.94 2.10
CA CYS A 144 9.57 13.82 2.34
C CYS A 144 10.24 12.78 3.24
N GLU A 145 9.89 12.80 4.52
CA GLU A 145 10.46 11.92 5.56
C GLU A 145 9.84 10.51 5.58
N SER A 146 8.71 10.31 4.89
CA SER A 146 7.97 9.05 4.86
C SER A 146 7.32 8.81 3.51
N LEU A 147 7.67 7.70 2.87
CA LEU A 147 6.88 7.15 1.78
C LEU A 147 5.57 6.55 2.36
N GLU A 148 4.47 6.64 1.62
CA GLU A 148 3.20 5.98 1.93
C GLU A 148 3.10 4.62 1.23
N GLU A 149 3.28 4.56 -0.10
CA GLU A 149 2.83 3.39 -0.89
C GLU A 149 3.89 2.90 -1.91
N LEU A 150 4.84 2.08 -1.48
CA LEU A 150 5.86 1.46 -2.35
C LEU A 150 5.24 0.29 -3.14
N TYR A 151 4.70 0.52 -4.34
CA TYR A 151 4.38 -0.57 -5.28
C TYR A 151 5.65 -1.11 -5.95
N LEU A 152 5.74 -2.44 -6.10
CA LEU A 152 6.72 -3.16 -6.91
C LEU A 152 5.96 -4.01 -7.94
N CYS A 153 6.29 -3.91 -9.22
CA CYS A 153 5.82 -4.85 -10.25
C CYS A 153 6.94 -5.12 -11.29
N GLU A 154 6.73 -6.08 -12.20
CA GLU A 154 7.74 -6.50 -13.18
C GLU A 154 9.12 -6.88 -12.55
N SER A 155 10.18 -6.76 -13.35
CA SER A 155 11.56 -7.14 -13.02
C SER A 155 12.50 -6.03 -13.45
N PRO A 156 12.45 -4.83 -12.84
CA PRO A 156 13.48 -3.82 -13.04
C PRO A 156 14.85 -4.38 -12.59
N GLN A 157 15.95 -3.80 -13.09
CA GLN A 157 17.29 -4.26 -12.74
C GLN A 157 17.53 -4.23 -11.22
N LEU A 158 18.32 -5.19 -10.71
CA LEU A 158 18.56 -5.33 -9.27
C LEU A 158 19.23 -4.09 -8.65
N GLU A 159 19.97 -3.31 -9.46
CA GLU A 159 20.55 -2.03 -9.05
C GLU A 159 19.49 -0.99 -8.62
N VAL A 160 18.31 -1.04 -9.23
CA VAL A 160 17.15 -0.20 -8.85
C VAL A 160 16.68 -0.57 -7.44
N CYS A 161 16.81 -1.83 -7.03
CA CYS A 161 16.46 -2.28 -5.68
C CYS A 161 17.31 -1.59 -4.61
N ASN A 162 18.60 -1.38 -4.88
CA ASN A 162 19.53 -0.71 -3.96
C ASN A 162 19.15 0.78 -3.72
N THR A 163 18.41 1.39 -4.64
CA THR A 163 17.87 2.76 -4.46
C THR A 163 16.90 2.84 -3.27
N PHE A 164 16.22 1.74 -2.91
CA PHE A 164 15.32 1.71 -1.76
C PHE A 164 16.03 1.86 -0.41
N ALA A 165 17.36 1.70 -0.35
CA ALA A 165 18.14 1.98 0.86
C ALA A 165 18.14 3.47 1.26
N LEU A 166 17.73 4.38 0.36
CA LEU A 166 17.51 5.80 0.66
C LEU A 166 16.19 6.06 1.43
N LEU A 167 15.29 5.07 1.50
CA LEU A 167 13.98 5.23 2.14
C LEU A 167 14.12 5.06 3.66
N THR A 168 13.90 6.14 4.41
CA THR A 168 13.94 6.15 5.88
C THR A 168 12.68 5.56 6.53
N LYS A 169 11.54 5.67 5.85
CA LYS A 169 10.24 5.18 6.31
C LYS A 169 9.32 4.92 5.11
N VAL A 170 8.61 3.80 5.15
CA VAL A 170 7.58 3.41 4.18
C VAL A 170 6.38 2.94 4.98
N ARG A 171 5.17 3.47 4.75
CA ARG A 171 3.96 3.01 5.45
C ARG A 171 3.54 1.63 4.93
N ASN A 172 3.30 1.54 3.61
CA ASN A 172 2.75 0.37 2.93
C ASN A 172 3.62 -0.04 1.72
N LEU A 173 3.95 -1.33 1.63
CA LEU A 173 4.66 -1.97 0.53
C LEU A 173 3.72 -2.90 -0.26
N ASN A 174 3.51 -2.64 -1.54
CA ASN A 174 2.61 -3.40 -2.40
C ASN A 174 3.40 -4.21 -3.45
N ILE A 175 3.58 -5.51 -3.22
CA ILE A 175 4.23 -6.41 -4.19
C ILE A 175 3.18 -6.95 -5.16
N ARG A 176 3.16 -6.42 -6.38
CA ARG A 176 2.16 -6.71 -7.41
C ARG A 176 2.38 -8.07 -8.08
N LYS A 177 1.34 -8.63 -8.70
CA LYS A 177 1.36 -10.00 -9.24
C LYS A 177 2.36 -10.21 -10.37
N GLU A 178 2.72 -9.13 -11.05
CA GLU A 178 3.68 -9.08 -12.16
C GLU A 178 5.13 -9.01 -11.68
N CYS A 179 5.37 -8.82 -10.37
CA CYS A 179 6.71 -8.71 -9.80
C CYS A 179 7.47 -10.03 -9.90
N SER A 180 8.76 -9.99 -10.26
CA SER A 180 9.63 -11.16 -10.10
C SER A 180 9.91 -11.44 -8.63
N ASP A 181 10.07 -12.72 -8.32
CA ASP A 181 10.28 -13.22 -6.97
C ASP A 181 11.64 -12.77 -6.42
N SER A 182 12.69 -12.79 -7.25
CA SER A 182 14.03 -12.30 -6.89
C SER A 182 14.07 -10.81 -6.57
N PHE A 183 13.43 -9.97 -7.39
CA PHE A 183 13.34 -8.53 -7.12
C PHE A 183 12.49 -8.23 -5.87
N ALA A 184 11.35 -8.92 -5.73
CA ALA A 184 10.49 -8.79 -4.55
C ALA A 184 11.18 -9.22 -3.25
N LYS A 185 11.91 -10.35 -3.26
CA LYS A 185 12.75 -10.79 -2.13
C LYS A 185 13.79 -9.73 -1.77
N LYS A 186 14.57 -9.26 -2.74
CA LYS A 186 15.62 -8.26 -2.50
C LYS A 186 15.05 -6.95 -1.96
N ALA A 187 13.91 -6.51 -2.49
CA ALA A 187 13.22 -5.32 -1.99
C ALA A 187 12.75 -5.52 -0.54
N LEU A 188 12.13 -6.67 -0.24
CA LEU A 188 11.72 -7.02 1.13
C LEU A 188 12.89 -6.99 2.11
N GLU A 189 14.06 -7.55 1.76
CA GLU A 189 15.27 -7.47 2.60
C GLU A 189 15.65 -6.02 2.93
N ILE A 190 15.62 -5.13 1.94
CA ILE A 190 16.04 -3.73 2.07
C ILE A 190 15.01 -2.90 2.85
N VAL A 191 13.70 -3.10 2.60
CA VAL A 191 12.66 -2.20 3.12
C VAL A 191 11.93 -2.72 4.37
N SER A 192 12.04 -4.00 4.73
CA SER A 192 11.43 -4.55 5.97
C SER A 192 11.85 -3.83 7.28
N PRO A 193 13.05 -3.21 7.41
CA PRO A 193 13.36 -2.38 8.57
C PRO A 193 12.47 -1.12 8.66
N VAL A 194 12.05 -0.57 7.52
CA VAL A 194 11.40 0.75 7.39
C VAL A 194 9.91 0.69 7.03
N THR A 195 9.36 -0.49 6.69
CA THR A 195 7.92 -0.75 6.56
C THR A 195 7.40 -1.76 7.58
N ARG A 196 6.13 -1.62 7.96
CA ARG A 196 5.38 -2.62 8.74
C ARG A 196 4.02 -2.96 8.15
N GLU A 197 3.65 -2.38 7.01
CA GLU A 197 2.43 -2.74 6.28
C GLU A 197 2.80 -3.23 4.89
N ILE A 198 2.31 -4.42 4.53
CA ILE A 198 2.70 -5.12 3.31
C ILE A 198 1.47 -5.75 2.66
N ILE A 199 1.30 -5.52 1.37
CA ILE A 199 0.26 -6.12 0.52
C ILE A 199 0.95 -6.97 -0.55
N LEU A 200 0.80 -8.28 -0.45
CA LEU A 200 1.32 -9.27 -1.40
C LEU A 200 0.21 -9.68 -2.37
N PHE A 201 0.34 -9.33 -3.66
CA PHE A 201 -0.48 -9.88 -4.75
C PHE A 201 0.13 -11.17 -5.34
N LYS A 202 1.32 -11.55 -4.87
CA LYS A 202 2.03 -12.81 -5.13
C LYS A 202 2.92 -13.09 -3.93
N ILE A 203 3.08 -14.37 -3.56
CA ILE A 203 4.07 -14.77 -2.55
C ILE A 203 5.43 -14.91 -3.25
N PRO A 204 6.45 -14.08 -2.93
CA PRO A 204 7.71 -14.03 -3.67
C PRO A 204 8.77 -15.05 -3.20
N PHE A 205 8.40 -16.02 -2.37
CA PHE A 205 9.32 -16.96 -1.76
C PHE A 205 9.40 -18.28 -2.54
N GLU A 206 10.58 -18.90 -2.57
CA GLU A 206 10.76 -20.19 -3.25
C GLU A 206 10.25 -21.34 -2.39
N THR A 207 10.48 -21.27 -1.08
CA THR A 207 10.09 -22.31 -0.13
C THR A 207 9.08 -21.78 0.90
N ARG A 208 8.40 -22.70 1.59
CA ARG A 208 7.47 -22.33 2.65
C ARG A 208 8.22 -21.90 3.92
N GLU A 209 9.42 -22.40 4.13
CA GLU A 209 10.29 -22.11 5.27
C GLU A 209 10.79 -20.67 5.23
N GLU A 210 11.20 -20.18 4.06
CA GLU A 210 11.51 -18.76 3.83
C GLU A 210 10.30 -17.87 4.15
N PHE A 211 9.14 -18.24 3.62
CA PHE A 211 7.92 -17.49 3.79
C PHE A 211 7.45 -17.46 5.25
N GLN A 212 7.49 -18.59 5.96
CA GLN A 212 7.17 -18.65 7.39
C GLN A 212 8.20 -17.92 8.25
N THR A 213 9.45 -17.80 7.78
CA THR A 213 10.45 -16.94 8.42
C THR A 213 10.09 -15.47 8.26
N PHE A 214 9.66 -15.03 7.06
CA PHE A 214 9.10 -13.70 6.84
C PHE A 214 7.84 -13.44 7.69
N LEU A 215 6.91 -14.40 7.80
CA LEU A 215 5.67 -14.26 8.57
C LEU A 215 5.88 -14.05 10.07
N LYS A 216 7.03 -14.46 10.64
CA LYS A 216 7.40 -14.21 12.05
C LYS A 216 7.77 -12.75 12.32
N SER A 217 8.00 -11.94 11.29
CA SER A 217 8.28 -10.51 11.44
C SER A 217 7.10 -9.76 12.06
N ASN A 218 7.40 -8.73 12.86
CA ASN A 218 6.43 -7.94 13.61
C ASN A 218 5.68 -6.94 12.69
N LEU A 219 4.94 -7.43 11.70
CA LEU A 219 4.12 -6.63 10.77
C LEU A 219 2.87 -6.07 11.45
N ASN A 220 2.54 -4.82 11.19
CA ASN A 220 1.30 -4.19 11.66
C ASN A 220 0.13 -4.63 10.79
N TYR A 221 0.34 -4.67 9.48
CA TYR A 221 -0.63 -5.18 8.51
C TYR A 221 0.05 -6.06 7.46
N LEU A 222 -0.53 -7.23 7.21
CA LEU A 222 -0.22 -8.07 6.07
C LEU A 222 -1.50 -8.37 5.30
N SER A 223 -1.52 -8.09 4.00
CA SER A 223 -2.55 -8.60 3.10
C SER A 223 -1.94 -9.56 2.10
N SER A 224 -2.65 -10.65 1.79
CA SER A 224 -2.30 -11.52 0.68
C SER A 224 -3.49 -11.76 -0.22
N GLN A 225 -3.28 -11.43 -1.49
CA GLN A 225 -4.17 -11.75 -2.59
C GLN A 225 -3.48 -12.85 -3.39
N PRO A 226 -4.03 -14.08 -3.49
CA PRO A 226 -3.44 -15.12 -4.29
C PRO A 226 -3.59 -14.75 -5.76
N SER A 227 -2.45 -14.64 -6.42
CA SER A 227 -2.36 -14.76 -7.86
C SER A 227 -2.32 -16.24 -8.26
N THR A 228 -2.80 -16.53 -9.47
CA THR A 228 -2.54 -17.80 -10.17
C THR A 228 -1.04 -18.05 -10.42
N PHE A 229 -0.20 -17.03 -10.22
CA PHE A 229 1.25 -17.04 -10.42
C PHE A 229 2.05 -17.39 -9.14
N SER A 230 1.41 -17.52 -7.98
CA SER A 230 2.12 -17.89 -6.73
C SER A 230 2.42 -19.39 -6.68
N LYS A 231 3.66 -19.77 -6.33
CA LYS A 231 4.11 -21.18 -6.24
C LYS A 231 3.27 -22.02 -5.27
N PHE A 232 2.79 -21.38 -4.21
CA PHE A 232 1.87 -21.96 -3.23
C PHE A 232 0.89 -20.89 -2.73
N LYS A 233 -0.13 -21.33 -2.00
CA LYS A 233 -1.13 -20.48 -1.35
C LYS A 233 -0.88 -20.43 0.16
N PHE A 234 -1.39 -19.39 0.82
CA PHE A 234 -1.54 -19.36 2.28
C PHE A 234 -2.32 -20.59 2.76
N THR A 235 -1.84 -21.25 3.80
CA THR A 235 -2.56 -22.31 4.52
C THR A 235 -2.97 -21.86 5.92
N LEU A 236 -3.72 -22.72 6.62
CA LEU A 236 -3.99 -22.57 8.04
C LEU A 236 -2.70 -22.47 8.87
N ASP A 237 -1.66 -23.26 8.55
CA ASP A 237 -0.41 -23.26 9.32
C ASP A 237 0.30 -21.90 9.20
N ASP A 238 0.31 -21.31 8.00
CA ASP A 238 0.86 -19.98 7.76
C ASP A 238 0.16 -18.91 8.64
N VAL A 239 -1.16 -19.04 8.86
CA VAL A 239 -1.93 -18.18 9.79
C VAL A 239 -1.57 -18.43 11.25
N LEU A 240 -1.16 -19.64 11.64
CA LEU A 240 -0.71 -19.96 12.99
C LEU A 240 0.73 -19.48 13.28
N PHE A 241 1.58 -19.42 12.24
CA PHE A 241 2.97 -18.94 12.31
C PHE A 241 3.11 -17.41 12.23
N THR A 242 2.10 -16.70 11.71
CA THR A 242 2.20 -15.24 11.53
C THR A 242 2.28 -14.47 12.84
N ASN A 243 3.09 -13.41 12.84
CA ASN A 243 3.18 -12.43 13.92
C ASN A 243 2.66 -11.04 13.49
N ALA A 244 1.88 -11.03 12.40
CA ALA A 244 1.15 -9.85 11.93
C ALA A 244 0.02 -9.49 12.91
N LEU A 245 -0.14 -8.20 13.22
CA LEU A 245 -1.23 -7.72 14.09
C LEU A 245 -2.59 -7.75 13.35
N LYS A 246 -2.61 -7.35 12.07
CA LYS A 246 -3.75 -7.49 11.18
C LYS A 246 -3.36 -8.31 9.96
N LEU A 247 -4.11 -9.38 9.68
CA LEU A 247 -3.92 -10.26 8.53
C LEU A 247 -5.17 -10.30 7.64
N ASN A 248 -5.03 -9.94 6.37
CA ASN A 248 -6.11 -9.93 5.41
C ASN A 248 -5.86 -10.93 4.26
N LEU A 249 -6.70 -11.97 4.25
CA LEU A 249 -6.73 -13.09 3.33
C LEU A 249 -8.10 -13.21 2.64
N THR A 250 -8.79 -12.10 2.35
CA THR A 250 -10.08 -12.04 1.63
C THR A 250 -10.11 -12.83 0.32
N HIS A 251 -8.97 -13.14 -0.27
CA HIS A 251 -8.90 -13.88 -1.53
C HIS A 251 -8.33 -15.30 -1.38
N ALA A 252 -7.81 -15.70 -0.21
CA ALA A 252 -7.19 -17.01 0.00
C ALA A 252 -8.17 -18.20 -0.08
N LYS A 253 -9.48 -17.95 0.15
CA LYS A 253 -10.57 -18.94 0.06
C LYS A 253 -10.39 -20.16 0.98
N LEU A 254 -10.10 -19.92 2.25
CA LEU A 254 -10.06 -20.98 3.27
C LEU A 254 -11.44 -21.64 3.44
N ASN A 255 -11.45 -22.95 3.70
CA ASN A 255 -12.67 -23.72 3.89
C ASN A 255 -13.18 -23.67 5.35
N LEU A 256 -14.45 -24.02 5.58
CA LEU A 256 -15.05 -23.92 6.92
C LEU A 256 -14.40 -24.86 7.95
N LYS A 257 -13.77 -25.97 7.51
CA LYS A 257 -13.07 -26.91 8.42
C LYS A 257 -11.73 -26.31 8.89
N GLU A 258 -10.96 -25.70 8.00
CA GLU A 258 -9.73 -24.96 8.32
C GLU A 258 -10.00 -23.83 9.31
N LEU A 259 -11.07 -23.06 9.09
CA LEU A 259 -11.46 -21.96 9.96
C LEU A 259 -11.94 -22.45 11.34
N ASN A 260 -12.73 -23.52 11.40
CA ASN A 260 -13.09 -24.14 12.68
C ASN A 260 -11.86 -24.68 13.43
N LEU A 261 -10.89 -25.25 12.71
CA LEU A 261 -9.63 -25.73 13.28
C LEU A 261 -8.75 -24.57 13.77
N PHE A 262 -8.69 -23.45 13.04
CA PHE A 262 -8.06 -22.21 13.49
C PHE A 262 -8.62 -21.75 14.85
N PHE A 263 -9.94 -21.57 14.96
CA PHE A 263 -10.56 -21.13 16.21
C PHE A 263 -10.28 -22.09 17.37
N LYS A 264 -10.35 -23.42 17.12
CA LYS A 264 -10.00 -24.44 18.12
C LYS A 264 -8.53 -24.38 18.53
N ASN A 265 -7.61 -24.12 17.62
CA ASN A 265 -6.18 -24.01 17.91
C ASN A 265 -5.87 -22.70 18.67
N TRP A 266 -6.49 -21.59 18.28
CA TRP A 266 -6.40 -20.32 19.00
C TRP A 266 -6.94 -20.44 20.44
N MET A 267 -8.13 -21.02 20.65
CA MET A 267 -8.70 -21.26 21.99
C MET A 267 -7.84 -22.16 22.89
N ARG A 268 -7.00 -23.01 22.29
CA ARG A 268 -6.05 -23.90 22.98
C ARG A 268 -4.67 -23.26 23.20
N LYS A 269 -4.48 -21.99 22.82
CA LYS A 269 -3.20 -21.28 22.85
C LYS A 269 -2.07 -22.01 22.09
N LYS A 270 -2.41 -22.71 21.00
CA LYS A 270 -1.41 -23.35 20.09
C LYS A 270 -0.64 -22.36 19.22
N SER A 271 -1.13 -21.13 19.11
CA SER A 271 -0.43 -19.99 18.54
C SER A 271 -0.57 -18.83 19.53
N ASP A 272 0.56 -18.21 19.88
CA ASP A 272 0.60 -16.98 20.69
C ASP A 272 0.98 -15.78 19.81
N SER A 273 0.31 -15.69 18.66
CA SER A 273 0.44 -14.60 17.71
C SER A 273 -0.06 -13.26 18.28
N ARG A 274 0.55 -12.16 17.82
CA ARG A 274 0.08 -10.78 18.01
C ARG A 274 -1.20 -10.45 17.22
N LEU A 275 -1.73 -11.40 16.45
CA LEU A 275 -2.92 -11.27 15.61
C LEU A 275 -4.15 -10.80 16.39
N GLU A 276 -4.53 -9.55 16.15
CA GLU A 276 -5.74 -8.89 16.63
C GLU A 276 -6.89 -8.98 15.64
N HIS A 277 -6.61 -9.04 14.35
CA HIS A 277 -7.65 -9.03 13.31
C HIS A 277 -7.27 -9.93 12.13
N LEU A 278 -8.00 -11.03 11.97
CA LEU A 278 -7.97 -11.87 10.76
C LEU A 278 -9.20 -11.60 9.90
N ILE A 279 -8.99 -11.28 8.63
CA ILE A 279 -10.03 -11.18 7.60
C ILE A 279 -9.80 -12.32 6.61
N VAL A 280 -10.82 -13.12 6.35
CA VAL A 280 -10.78 -14.21 5.36
C VAL A 280 -12.10 -14.19 4.59
N CYS A 281 -12.11 -14.58 3.32
CA CYS A 281 -13.36 -14.99 2.68
C CYS A 281 -13.35 -16.50 2.48
N THR A 282 -14.53 -17.09 2.51
CA THR A 282 -14.76 -18.46 2.08
C THR A 282 -15.68 -18.46 0.85
N SER A 283 -15.51 -19.47 -0.01
CA SER A 283 -16.44 -19.74 -1.12
C SER A 283 -17.56 -20.73 -0.74
N GLU A 284 -17.51 -21.26 0.48
CA GLU A 284 -18.57 -22.12 1.02
C GLU A 284 -19.71 -21.27 1.62
N LYS A 285 -20.96 -21.71 1.44
CA LYS A 285 -22.10 -21.10 2.14
C LYS A 285 -21.90 -21.30 3.64
N VAL A 286 -21.69 -20.22 4.38
CA VAL A 286 -21.39 -20.27 5.83
C VAL A 286 -22.55 -20.89 6.60
N ASN A 287 -22.35 -22.12 7.08
CA ASN A 287 -23.20 -22.71 8.12
C ASN A 287 -22.57 -22.40 9.48
N VAL A 288 -23.12 -21.41 10.18
CA VAL A 288 -22.64 -20.93 11.48
C VAL A 288 -22.57 -22.05 12.53
N ARG A 289 -23.55 -22.96 12.56
CA ARG A 289 -23.58 -24.08 13.51
C ARG A 289 -22.41 -25.05 13.30
N ASN A 290 -22.05 -25.31 12.04
CA ASN A 290 -20.92 -26.18 11.69
C ASN A 290 -19.59 -25.47 11.98
N LEU A 291 -19.45 -24.21 11.55
CA LEU A 291 -18.23 -23.42 11.71
C LEU A 291 -17.90 -23.11 13.17
N LEU A 292 -18.90 -22.83 14.01
CA LEU A 292 -18.72 -22.56 15.44
C LEU A 292 -18.88 -23.82 16.32
N GLY A 293 -19.02 -25.00 15.68
CA GLY A 293 -19.20 -26.29 16.32
C GLY A 293 -18.07 -26.62 17.30
N GLY A 294 -18.42 -26.72 18.58
CA GLY A 294 -17.51 -27.02 19.69
C GLY A 294 -16.77 -25.82 20.29
N LEU A 295 -17.05 -24.58 19.86
CA LEU A 295 -16.38 -23.37 20.39
C LEU A 295 -17.08 -22.76 21.62
N LYS A 296 -18.29 -23.22 21.96
CA LYS A 296 -19.19 -22.58 22.96
C LYS A 296 -19.39 -21.07 22.70
N ALA A 297 -19.52 -20.70 21.43
CA ALA A 297 -19.65 -19.30 21.03
C ALA A 297 -20.97 -18.68 21.51
N VAL A 298 -20.91 -17.47 22.06
CA VAL A 298 -22.06 -16.71 22.57
C VAL A 298 -22.42 -15.64 21.55
N GLN A 299 -23.64 -15.69 21.01
CA GLN A 299 -24.12 -14.66 20.10
C GLN A 299 -24.47 -13.38 20.88
N PHE A 300 -24.17 -12.21 20.31
CA PHE A 300 -24.73 -10.94 20.79
C PHE A 300 -25.64 -10.25 19.75
N PRO A 301 -26.60 -9.41 20.18
CA PRO A 301 -27.62 -8.84 19.31
C PRO A 301 -27.06 -7.82 18.29
N ARG A 302 -27.78 -7.61 17.18
CA ARG A 302 -27.35 -6.70 16.09
C ARG A 302 -27.50 -5.21 16.41
N ASP A 303 -28.44 -4.91 17.30
CA ASP A 303 -28.74 -3.60 17.88
C ASP A 303 -27.68 -3.13 18.90
N GLN A 304 -26.84 -4.05 19.42
CA GLN A 304 -25.71 -3.68 20.27
C GLN A 304 -24.49 -3.30 19.41
N ASN A 305 -24.28 -1.99 19.25
CA ASN A 305 -23.07 -1.44 18.65
C ASN A 305 -21.84 -1.69 19.53
N ARG A 306 -20.77 -2.23 18.96
CA ARG A 306 -19.45 -2.29 19.61
C ARG A 306 -18.38 -1.73 18.66
N ALA A 307 -17.50 -0.89 19.18
CA ALA A 307 -16.32 -0.43 18.45
C ALA A 307 -15.11 -1.29 18.86
N PHE A 308 -14.49 -1.96 17.89
CA PHE A 308 -13.20 -2.61 18.09
C PHE A 308 -12.07 -1.63 17.76
N HIS A 309 -11.11 -1.49 18.66
CA HIS A 309 -9.90 -0.68 18.46
C HIS A 309 -8.66 -1.58 18.52
N TYR A 310 -7.71 -1.35 17.61
CA TYR A 310 -6.41 -2.03 17.60
C TYR A 310 -5.51 -1.49 18.72
N SER A 311 -4.54 -2.28 19.19
CA SER A 311 -3.56 -1.81 20.21
C SER A 311 -2.59 -0.75 19.70
N ILE A 312 -2.49 -0.58 18.38
CA ILE A 312 -1.67 0.43 17.72
C ILE A 312 -2.54 1.26 16.75
N PRO A 313 -2.18 2.53 16.49
CA PRO A 313 -2.83 3.30 15.43
C PRO A 313 -2.64 2.62 14.07
N LEU A 314 -3.75 2.27 13.43
CA LEU A 314 -3.84 1.89 12.02
C LEU A 314 -4.80 2.85 11.32
N ASP A 315 -4.71 2.93 10.00
CA ASP A 315 -5.56 3.75 9.11
C ASP A 315 -7.08 3.57 9.35
N CYS A 316 -7.47 2.39 9.79
CA CYS A 316 -8.81 2.09 10.26
C CYS A 316 -8.82 2.19 11.79
N LEU A 317 -9.16 3.35 12.33
CA LEU A 317 -9.15 3.63 13.79
C LEU A 317 -10.10 2.71 14.60
N SER A 318 -11.16 2.19 13.97
CA SER A 318 -12.05 1.23 14.58
C SER A 318 -12.81 0.38 13.57
N VAL A 319 -13.20 -0.84 13.98
CA VAL A 319 -14.18 -1.67 13.26
C VAL A 319 -15.49 -1.63 14.04
N LEU A 320 -16.56 -1.12 13.42
CA LEU A 320 -17.90 -1.12 14.01
C LEU A 320 -18.57 -2.48 13.81
N LEU A 321 -19.13 -3.02 14.89
CA LEU A 321 -19.67 -4.37 14.96
C LEU A 321 -21.18 -4.32 15.22
N PHE A 322 -21.93 -5.01 14.37
CA PHE A 322 -23.40 -5.14 14.43
C PHE A 322 -23.77 -6.61 14.65
N GLY A 323 -23.79 -7.04 15.91
CA GLY A 323 -23.90 -8.44 16.30
C GLY A 323 -22.62 -9.25 16.00
N GLY A 324 -22.65 -10.54 16.32
CA GLY A 324 -21.51 -11.44 16.14
C GLY A 324 -21.48 -12.56 17.17
N TYR A 325 -20.40 -13.32 17.20
CA TYR A 325 -20.22 -14.49 18.07
C TYR A 325 -18.93 -14.38 18.88
N ASP A 326 -19.06 -14.23 20.19
CA ASP A 326 -17.93 -14.15 21.12
C ASP A 326 -17.45 -15.57 21.52
N ILE A 327 -16.14 -15.80 21.51
CA ILE A 327 -15.48 -16.98 22.07
C ILE A 327 -14.41 -16.54 23.09
N ILE A 328 -14.20 -17.36 24.12
CA ILE A 328 -13.22 -17.08 25.19
C ILE A 328 -12.09 -18.10 25.17
N ARG A 329 -10.84 -17.62 25.12
CA ARG A 329 -9.64 -18.44 25.28
C ARG A 329 -9.44 -18.75 26.76
N LYS A 330 -9.66 -20.01 27.15
CA LYS A 330 -9.59 -20.44 28.56
C LYS A 330 -8.23 -20.21 29.23
N ALA A 331 -7.14 -20.21 28.45
CA ALA A 331 -5.78 -20.15 28.98
C ALA A 331 -5.38 -18.77 29.52
N ASP A 332 -5.98 -17.69 29.03
CA ASP A 332 -5.63 -16.30 29.38
C ASP A 332 -6.84 -15.34 29.43
N GLY A 333 -8.06 -15.87 29.33
CA GLY A 333 -9.30 -15.08 29.37
C GLY A 333 -9.55 -14.20 28.15
N LYS A 334 -8.67 -14.19 27.13
CA LYS A 334 -8.86 -13.33 25.95
C LYS A 334 -10.18 -13.64 25.24
N LYS A 335 -10.95 -12.60 24.95
CA LYS A 335 -12.17 -12.66 24.14
C LYS A 335 -11.79 -12.48 22.68
N ALA A 336 -12.42 -13.24 21.79
CA ALA A 336 -12.46 -12.93 20.37
C ALA A 336 -13.90 -12.91 19.85
N THR A 337 -14.19 -12.04 18.89
CA THR A 337 -15.48 -11.95 18.20
C THR A 337 -15.34 -12.42 16.76
N ILE A 338 -16.22 -13.32 16.32
CA ILE A 338 -16.37 -13.75 14.94
C ILE A 338 -17.58 -13.05 14.32
N LEU A 339 -17.38 -12.41 13.17
CA LEU A 339 -18.43 -11.75 12.39
C LEU A 339 -18.48 -12.29 10.97
N PHE A 340 -19.67 -12.17 10.37
CA PHE A 340 -19.93 -12.52 8.98
C PHE A 340 -20.48 -11.30 8.27
N ILE A 341 -19.76 -10.84 7.26
CA ILE A 341 -20.15 -9.72 6.41
C ILE A 341 -20.43 -10.29 5.02
N ASP A 342 -21.66 -10.07 4.53
CA ASP A 342 -21.97 -10.32 3.12
C ASP A 342 -21.31 -9.20 2.31
N VAL A 343 -20.45 -9.58 1.36
CA VAL A 343 -19.61 -8.64 0.61
C VAL A 343 -20.28 -8.22 -0.72
N GLY A 344 -21.41 -8.84 -1.07
CA GLY A 344 -22.12 -8.61 -2.32
C GLY A 344 -21.47 -9.30 -3.51
N GLY A 345 -22.19 -10.23 -4.12
CA GLY A 345 -21.74 -10.98 -5.29
C GLY A 345 -22.01 -12.49 -5.17
N GLN A 346 -21.72 -13.22 -6.25
CA GLN A 346 -21.90 -14.67 -6.28
C GLN A 346 -20.85 -15.37 -5.40
N TRP A 347 -21.27 -15.82 -4.21
CA TRP A 347 -20.60 -16.80 -3.34
C TRP A 347 -19.35 -16.37 -2.54
N SER A 348 -19.32 -15.16 -1.95
CA SER A 348 -18.26 -14.81 -0.98
C SER A 348 -18.79 -14.11 0.28
N THR A 349 -18.75 -14.82 1.41
CA THR A 349 -18.92 -14.21 2.75
C THR A 349 -17.53 -13.90 3.32
N ALA A 350 -17.32 -12.66 3.76
CA ALA A 350 -16.16 -12.30 4.56
C ALA A 350 -16.40 -12.68 6.02
N LEU A 351 -15.44 -13.36 6.62
CA LEU A 351 -15.35 -13.60 8.04
C LEU A 351 -14.29 -12.67 8.62
N HIS A 352 -14.69 -11.96 9.67
CA HIS A 352 -13.76 -11.19 10.51
C HIS A 352 -13.63 -11.89 11.86
N PHE A 353 -12.39 -12.09 12.31
CA PHE A 353 -12.06 -12.60 13.63
C PHE A 353 -11.23 -11.55 14.36
N LEU A 354 -11.78 -11.02 15.45
CA LEU A 354 -11.24 -9.88 16.20
C LEU A 354 -10.89 -10.31 17.63
N VAL A 355 -9.62 -10.25 18.00
CA VAL A 355 -9.15 -10.53 19.36
C VAL A 355 -9.12 -9.24 20.16
N TRP A 356 -9.98 -9.16 21.18
CA TRP A 356 -10.00 -8.01 22.08
C TRP A 356 -8.77 -8.05 22.98
N GLN A 357 -8.06 -6.92 23.06
CA GLN A 357 -7.20 -6.71 24.20
C GLN A 357 -8.06 -6.69 25.46
N SER A 358 -7.58 -7.33 26.52
CA SER A 358 -8.15 -7.13 27.85
C SER A 358 -8.12 -5.65 28.15
N LEU A 359 -9.27 -5.06 28.51
CA LEU A 359 -9.33 -3.68 28.97
C LEU A 359 -8.32 -3.52 30.12
N CYS A 360 -7.22 -2.83 29.85
CA CYS A 360 -6.44 -2.23 30.93
C CYS A 360 -7.36 -1.21 31.58
N SER A 361 -7.90 -1.56 32.74
CA SER A 361 -8.50 -0.60 33.66
C SER A 361 -7.45 0.47 33.98
N LYS A 362 -7.61 1.63 33.36
CA LYS A 362 -6.90 2.89 33.62
C LYS A 362 -7.89 4.03 33.43
#